data_AF-A0A7K7LVL7-F1
#
_entry.id   AF-A0A7K7LVL7-F1
#
_cell.length_a   1.000
_cell.length_b   1.000
_cell.length_c   1.000
_cell.angle_alpha   90.00
_cell.angle_beta   90.00
_cell.angle_gamma   90.00
#
_symmetry.space_group_name_H-M   'P 1'
#
loop_
_entity.id
_entity.type
_entity.pdbx_description
1 polymer ?
#
loop_
_entity_poly.entity_id
_entity_poly.type
_entity_poly.pdbx_seq_one_letter_code
_entity_poly.pdbx_strand_id
1 'polypeptide(L)'
;MPDAAAHLPFYYGSIARAEAEEHLKLAGMADGLFLLRQCLRSLGGYVLSMVCDLQFYHYPIERQLNGTYAILGGKAHCGPEELCEFYSKDADGLCCPLRKPCNRPSGVEPQPGVFDSMRDNMVREYVRQTWKLEGDALEQAIISQAPQVEKLVATTAHERMPWYHGNISREEAERRLYSGAQPDGKFLLREKKENRSYALSLVYGKTVYHYRVDHDKSGKYSIPEGTKFDTLWQLVEYLKLKPDGLIFYLREACPNPNMPASAAPVPPTHPSVSVSLGEALTLGSLNADGYTPDPVGAGKSRLLPMDTSVYESPYSDPEELKDKKLFLKRDHLMIDEVELGAGNFGCVKKGVYKMRKKQIDVAIKVLKSNNEKTVKDEMMKEAQIMHQLDNPYIVRMIGVCEAESLMLVMEMASGGPLNRFLASKKDEITTSNIVELMHQVSMGMKYLEEKNFVHRDLAARNVLLVNQHYAKISDFGLSKALGADDSYYKARTAGKWPLKWYAPECILFHKFSSKSDVWSYGVTMWEAFSFGQKPYKKMKGPEVISFIEQGKRMDCPQECPAEMYSLMQQCWTYRWEERPGFVAVENIIRSYYYSIAAKPENGPDTGDKAKAALP
;
A
#
# COMPACT_ATOMS: atom_id res chain seq x y z
N MET A 1 5.56 -2.14 -11.18
CA MET A 1 5.28 -0.99 -10.31
C MET A 1 5.66 0.28 -11.05
N PRO A 2 4.86 1.35 -10.96
CA PRO A 2 5.23 2.59 -11.63
C PRO A 2 6.47 3.19 -10.98
N ASP A 3 7.44 3.52 -11.82
CA ASP A 3 8.60 4.32 -11.49
C ASP A 3 8.19 5.70 -10.90
N ALA A 4 9.02 6.33 -10.07
CA ALA A 4 8.70 7.62 -9.45
C ALA A 4 8.46 8.75 -10.46
N ALA A 5 8.90 8.59 -11.72
CA ALA A 5 8.62 9.51 -12.82
C ALA A 5 7.41 9.09 -13.69
N ALA A 6 6.74 7.97 -13.41
CA ALA A 6 5.72 7.39 -14.30
C ALA A 6 4.52 8.32 -14.54
N HIS A 7 4.16 9.14 -13.54
CA HIS A 7 3.09 10.15 -13.64
C HIS A 7 3.47 11.33 -14.53
N LEU A 8 4.76 11.56 -14.78
CA LEU A 8 5.22 12.69 -15.58
C LEU A 8 4.92 12.46 -17.06
N PRO A 9 4.18 13.37 -17.73
CA PRO A 9 3.77 13.18 -19.12
C PRO A 9 4.95 13.20 -20.11
N PHE A 10 6.12 13.72 -19.70
CA PHE A 10 7.35 13.79 -20.49
C PHE A 10 8.39 12.72 -20.11
N TYR A 11 8.03 11.74 -19.28
CA TYR A 11 8.88 10.59 -18.97
C TYR A 11 8.58 9.42 -19.92
N TYR A 12 9.56 8.92 -20.66
CA TYR A 12 9.34 7.89 -21.69
C TYR A 12 9.66 6.45 -21.24
N GLY A 13 10.17 6.26 -20.02
CA GLY A 13 10.65 4.95 -19.59
C GLY A 13 11.99 4.57 -20.21
N SER A 14 12.18 3.27 -20.44
CA SER A 14 13.41 2.66 -20.98
C SER A 14 13.54 2.78 -22.49
N ILE A 15 13.64 4.02 -22.99
CA ILE A 15 13.97 4.29 -24.40
C ILE A 15 15.47 4.50 -24.62
N ALA A 16 15.96 4.11 -25.80
CA ALA A 16 17.33 4.34 -26.22
C ALA A 16 17.60 5.83 -26.47
N ARG A 17 18.89 6.20 -26.54
CA ARG A 17 19.30 7.56 -26.87
C ARG A 17 18.77 8.02 -28.23
N ALA A 18 18.81 7.15 -29.24
CA ALA A 18 18.35 7.47 -30.59
C ALA A 18 16.84 7.77 -30.64
N GLU A 19 16.02 6.99 -29.93
CA GLU A 19 14.56 7.19 -29.83
C GLU A 19 14.23 8.51 -29.11
N ALA A 20 15.00 8.85 -28.06
CA ALA A 20 14.87 10.13 -27.38
C ALA A 20 15.15 11.31 -28.31
N GLU A 21 16.22 11.23 -29.10
CA GLU A 21 16.57 12.24 -30.10
C GLU A 21 15.48 12.33 -31.18
N GLU A 22 14.88 11.22 -31.60
CA GLU A 22 13.76 11.20 -32.55
C GLU A 22 12.52 11.92 -32.02
N HIS A 23 12.11 11.65 -30.78
CA HIS A 23 10.99 12.37 -30.16
C HIS A 23 11.23 13.87 -30.06
N LEU A 24 12.46 14.29 -29.69
CA LEU A 24 12.85 15.70 -29.65
C LEU A 24 12.85 16.34 -31.05
N LYS A 25 13.27 15.60 -32.09
CA LYS A 25 13.17 16.05 -33.50
C LYS A 25 11.73 16.30 -33.90
N LEU A 26 10.85 15.33 -33.66
CA LEU A 26 9.42 15.41 -34.01
C LEU A 26 8.71 16.54 -33.25
N ALA A 27 9.16 16.85 -32.02
CA ALA A 27 8.61 17.94 -31.21
C ALA A 27 9.18 19.34 -31.55
N GLY A 28 10.06 19.44 -32.55
CA GLY A 28 10.41 20.70 -33.21
C GLY A 28 11.75 21.32 -32.82
N MET A 29 12.62 20.62 -32.07
CA MET A 29 14.02 21.03 -31.81
C MET A 29 14.20 22.45 -31.21
N ALA A 30 13.21 22.98 -30.51
CA ALA A 30 13.32 24.30 -29.88
C ALA A 30 14.29 24.26 -28.67
N ASP A 31 15.01 25.35 -28.43
CA ASP A 31 15.91 25.45 -27.27
C ASP A 31 15.14 25.29 -25.95
N GLY A 32 15.68 24.46 -25.06
CA GLY A 32 15.06 24.09 -23.80
C GLY A 32 13.91 23.09 -23.95
N LEU A 33 13.69 22.50 -25.14
CA LEU A 33 12.84 21.33 -25.31
C LEU A 33 13.50 20.13 -24.66
N PHE A 34 12.77 19.38 -23.83
CA PHE A 34 13.35 18.28 -23.07
C PHE A 34 12.41 17.10 -22.86
N LEU A 35 12.97 15.93 -22.58
CA LEU A 35 12.25 14.77 -22.07
C LEU A 35 13.09 14.04 -21.02
N LEU A 36 12.43 13.20 -20.22
CA LEU A 36 13.07 12.35 -19.23
C LEU A 36 12.97 10.88 -19.68
N ARG A 37 14.04 10.11 -19.46
CA ARG A 37 14.06 8.66 -19.73
C ARG A 37 14.86 7.91 -18.67
N GLN A 38 14.65 6.61 -18.55
CA GLN A 38 15.38 5.77 -17.60
C GLN A 38 16.85 5.60 -18.03
N CYS A 39 17.76 5.54 -17.06
CA CYS A 39 19.14 5.21 -17.34
C CYS A 39 19.31 3.69 -17.48
N LEU A 40 19.65 3.22 -18.69
CA LEU A 40 19.87 1.79 -18.98
C LEU A 40 21.11 1.18 -18.29
N ARG A 41 21.90 1.99 -17.58
CA ARG A 41 23.12 1.58 -16.87
C ARG A 41 23.12 1.90 -15.38
N SER A 42 22.06 2.52 -14.86
CA SER A 42 21.96 2.94 -13.47
C SER A 42 20.54 2.70 -12.98
N LEU A 43 20.38 1.71 -12.12
CA LEU A 43 19.08 1.34 -11.56
C LEU A 43 18.52 2.49 -10.71
N GLY A 44 17.28 2.89 -11.00
CA GLY A 44 16.64 4.05 -10.37
C GLY A 44 17.17 5.40 -10.83
N GLY A 45 18.16 5.44 -11.72
CA GLY A 45 18.68 6.68 -12.34
C GLY A 45 17.90 7.06 -13.60
N TYR A 46 18.03 8.33 -13.99
CA TYR A 46 17.40 8.89 -15.19
C TYR A 46 18.45 9.48 -16.13
N VAL A 47 18.00 9.88 -17.32
CA VAL A 47 18.75 10.75 -18.21
C VAL A 47 17.82 11.87 -18.67
N LEU A 48 18.18 13.11 -18.36
CA LEU A 48 17.55 14.30 -18.91
C LEU A 48 18.11 14.52 -20.31
N SER A 49 17.25 14.43 -21.33
CA SER A 49 17.63 14.66 -22.73
C SER A 49 17.00 15.97 -23.19
N MET A 50 17.80 16.90 -23.69
CA MET A 50 17.33 18.24 -24.05
C MET A 50 17.99 18.77 -25.33
N VAL A 51 17.35 19.79 -25.92
CA VAL A 51 17.83 20.48 -27.12
C VAL A 51 18.33 21.88 -26.76
N CYS A 52 19.50 22.23 -27.29
CA CYS A 52 20.06 23.59 -27.26
C CYS A 52 20.90 23.80 -28.52
N ASP A 53 20.72 24.93 -29.20
CA ASP A 53 21.43 25.28 -30.45
C ASP A 53 21.32 24.18 -31.52
N LEU A 54 20.12 23.57 -31.64
CA LEU A 54 19.83 22.43 -32.53
C LEU A 54 20.70 21.19 -32.28
N GLN A 55 21.36 21.10 -31.13
CA GLN A 55 22.13 19.94 -30.68
C GLN A 55 21.43 19.22 -29.52
N PHE A 56 21.69 17.92 -29.37
CA PHE A 56 21.17 17.11 -28.27
C PHE A 56 22.18 17.03 -27.12
N TYR A 57 21.70 17.28 -25.92
CA TYR A 57 22.45 17.11 -24.68
C TYR A 57 21.77 16.06 -23.81
N HIS A 58 22.57 15.21 -23.18
CA HIS A 58 22.07 14.14 -22.32
C HIS A 58 22.81 14.16 -21.00
N TYR A 59 22.08 14.48 -19.93
CA TYR A 59 22.62 14.60 -18.59
C TYR A 59 22.17 13.40 -17.76
N PRO A 60 23.09 12.50 -17.36
CA PRO A 60 22.79 11.42 -16.44
C PRO A 60 22.36 12.00 -15.08
N ILE A 61 21.26 11.50 -14.55
CA ILE A 61 20.75 11.80 -13.22
C ILE A 61 20.96 10.55 -12.36
N GLU A 62 21.73 10.71 -11.30
CA GLU A 62 22.03 9.65 -10.36
C GLU A 62 21.09 9.71 -9.16
N ARG A 63 20.49 8.56 -8.83
CA ARG A 63 19.82 8.35 -7.54
C ARG A 63 20.86 8.11 -6.46
N GLN A 64 20.84 8.93 -5.43
CA GLN A 64 21.68 8.88 -4.24
C GLN A 64 21.10 7.90 -3.21
N LEU A 65 21.94 7.43 -2.28
CA LEU A 65 21.52 6.47 -1.25
C LEU A 65 20.41 6.99 -0.32
N ASN A 66 20.38 8.30 -0.07
CA ASN A 66 19.32 8.94 0.72
C ASN A 66 18.00 9.10 -0.06
N GLY A 67 17.91 8.56 -1.28
CA GLY A 67 16.72 8.61 -2.15
C GLY A 67 16.61 9.87 -3.00
N THR A 68 17.52 10.84 -2.85
CA THR A 68 17.54 12.06 -3.68
C THR A 68 18.15 11.82 -5.06
N TYR A 69 17.94 12.76 -5.99
CA TYR A 69 18.37 12.70 -7.38
C TYR A 69 19.24 13.91 -7.70
N ALA A 70 20.38 13.69 -8.37
CA ALA A 70 21.27 14.76 -8.77
C ALA A 70 21.88 14.49 -10.15
N ILE A 71 22.06 15.55 -10.95
CA ILE A 71 23.00 15.51 -12.08
C ILE A 71 24.41 15.58 -11.50
N LEU A 72 25.38 14.89 -12.12
CA LEU A 72 26.75 14.81 -11.60
C LEU A 72 27.34 16.21 -11.30
N GLY A 73 27.68 16.47 -10.03
CA GLY A 73 28.21 17.75 -9.56
C GLY A 73 27.16 18.83 -9.29
N GLY A 74 25.88 18.56 -9.52
CA GLY A 74 24.76 19.46 -9.27
C GLY A 74 24.12 19.28 -7.89
N LYS A 75 23.01 19.98 -7.67
CA LYS A 75 22.22 19.91 -6.44
C LYS A 75 21.40 18.61 -6.36
N ALA A 76 21.13 18.18 -5.13
CA ALA A 76 20.29 17.02 -4.85
C ALA A 76 18.82 17.45 -4.71
N HIS A 77 17.92 16.67 -5.31
CA HIS A 77 16.48 16.92 -5.35
C HIS A 77 15.70 15.71 -4.82
N CYS A 78 14.55 15.92 -4.19
CA CYS A 78 13.76 14.82 -3.59
C CYS A 78 13.12 13.89 -4.62
N GLY A 79 13.03 14.29 -5.89
CA GLY A 79 12.42 13.52 -6.96
C GLY A 79 12.79 14.06 -8.34
N PRO A 80 12.48 13.29 -9.41
CA PRO A 80 12.73 13.71 -10.79
C PRO A 80 11.88 14.92 -11.20
N GLU A 81 10.68 15.07 -10.63
CA GLU A 81 9.80 16.21 -10.87
C GLU A 81 10.42 17.50 -10.31
N GLU A 82 10.80 17.51 -9.03
CA GLU A 82 11.44 18.65 -8.37
C GLU A 82 12.77 19.04 -9.04
N LEU A 83 13.50 18.05 -9.56
CA LEU A 83 14.70 18.27 -10.35
C LEU A 83 14.36 19.03 -11.64
N CYS A 84 13.38 18.56 -12.41
CA CYS A 84 12.96 19.24 -13.64
C CYS A 84 12.37 20.64 -13.37
N GLU A 85 11.61 20.82 -12.29
CA GLU A 85 11.10 22.14 -11.89
C GLU A 85 12.22 23.12 -11.53
N PHE A 86 13.25 22.66 -10.80
CA PHE A 86 14.41 23.47 -10.47
C PHE A 86 15.16 23.89 -11.74
N TYR A 87 15.48 22.94 -12.61
CA TYR A 87 16.21 23.22 -13.86
C TYR A 87 15.40 24.00 -14.90
N SER A 88 14.08 24.12 -14.72
CA SER A 88 13.25 25.02 -15.51
C SER A 88 13.41 26.50 -15.13
N LYS A 89 13.88 26.76 -13.90
CA LYS A 89 14.08 28.13 -13.37
C LYS A 89 15.54 28.57 -13.46
N ASP A 90 16.48 27.64 -13.25
CA ASP A 90 17.91 27.90 -13.26
C ASP A 90 18.64 26.78 -14.01
N ALA A 91 19.52 27.13 -14.96
CA ALA A 91 20.26 26.12 -15.71
C ALA A 91 21.27 25.37 -14.84
N ASP A 92 21.86 26.01 -13.82
CA ASP A 92 22.82 25.42 -12.86
C ASP A 92 23.77 24.36 -13.46
N GLY A 93 24.44 24.72 -14.56
CA GLY A 93 25.40 23.87 -15.29
C GLY A 93 24.86 23.15 -16.53
N LEU A 94 23.55 23.20 -16.80
CA LEU A 94 22.96 22.77 -18.07
C LEU A 94 23.25 23.79 -19.19
N CYS A 95 23.12 23.35 -20.45
CA CYS A 95 23.32 24.21 -21.62
C CYS A 95 22.31 25.36 -21.70
N CYS A 96 21.07 25.16 -21.25
CA CYS A 96 20.08 26.21 -21.02
C CYS A 96 19.00 25.75 -20.01
N PRO A 97 18.15 26.65 -19.46
CA PRO A 97 17.03 26.23 -18.63
C PRO A 97 16.01 25.39 -19.40
N LEU A 98 15.35 24.46 -18.71
CA LEU A 98 14.25 23.69 -19.26
C LEU A 98 13.04 24.59 -19.55
N ARG A 99 12.46 24.48 -20.75
CA ARG A 99 11.36 25.35 -21.19
C ARG A 99 10.11 24.59 -21.54
N LYS A 100 10.21 23.67 -22.50
CA LYS A 100 9.04 22.94 -23.03
C LYS A 100 9.23 21.44 -22.81
N PRO A 101 8.38 20.78 -22.03
CA PRO A 101 8.41 19.33 -21.98
C PRO A 101 7.92 18.74 -23.31
N CYS A 102 8.68 17.80 -23.84
CA CYS A 102 8.28 16.92 -24.92
C CYS A 102 7.42 15.83 -24.29
N ASN A 103 6.10 16.06 -24.24
CA ASN A 103 5.17 15.09 -23.67
C ASN A 103 5.02 13.88 -24.60
N ARG A 104 4.83 12.69 -24.00
CA ARG A 104 4.43 11.47 -24.70
C ARG A 104 3.14 11.72 -25.49
N PRO A 105 2.99 11.09 -26.68
CA PRO A 105 1.72 11.08 -27.37
C PRO A 105 0.59 10.53 -26.49
N SER A 106 -0.64 11.01 -26.71
CA SER A 106 -1.80 10.56 -25.93
C SER A 106 -1.97 9.05 -25.99
N GLY A 107 -2.13 8.40 -24.84
CA GLY A 107 -2.30 6.95 -24.72
C GLY A 107 -1.00 6.13 -24.76
N VAL A 108 0.17 6.77 -24.88
CA VAL A 108 1.47 6.08 -24.80
C VAL A 108 1.96 6.07 -23.35
N GLU A 109 2.07 4.88 -22.79
CA GLU A 109 2.67 4.62 -21.47
C GLU A 109 4.21 4.57 -21.54
N PRO A 110 4.92 4.81 -20.43
CA PRO A 110 6.38 4.70 -20.43
C PRO A 110 6.81 3.26 -20.74
N GLN A 111 7.85 3.12 -21.56
CA GLN A 111 8.34 1.80 -21.96
C GLN A 111 8.98 1.08 -20.77
N PRO A 112 8.54 -0.14 -20.41
CA PRO A 112 9.13 -0.87 -19.30
C PRO A 112 10.54 -1.38 -19.67
N GLY A 113 11.46 -1.26 -18.73
CA GLY A 113 12.84 -1.75 -18.84
C GLY A 113 13.11 -3.06 -18.10
N VAL A 114 14.31 -3.61 -18.32
CA VAL A 114 14.84 -4.77 -17.56
C VAL A 114 14.88 -4.47 -16.05
N PHE A 115 15.14 -3.21 -15.70
CA PHE A 115 15.18 -2.77 -14.31
C PHE A 115 13.79 -2.68 -13.65
N ASP A 116 12.74 -2.44 -14.42
CA ASP A 116 11.38 -2.39 -13.89
C ASP A 116 10.87 -3.80 -13.61
N SER A 117 11.10 -4.74 -14.52
CA SER A 117 10.76 -6.16 -14.30
C SER A 117 11.58 -6.78 -13.16
N MET A 118 12.85 -6.40 -13.03
CA MET A 118 13.67 -6.81 -11.89
C MET A 118 13.13 -6.29 -10.56
N ARG A 119 12.79 -4.99 -10.49
CA ARG A 119 12.25 -4.36 -9.28
C ARG A 119 10.97 -5.06 -8.84
N ASP A 120 10.07 -5.30 -9.78
CA ASP A 120 8.80 -5.99 -9.53
C ASP A 120 9.02 -7.41 -9.02
N ASN A 121 9.96 -8.15 -9.62
CA ASN A 121 10.31 -9.51 -9.19
C ASN A 121 10.93 -9.52 -7.78
N MET A 122 11.81 -8.56 -7.47
CA MET A 122 12.44 -8.45 -6.16
C MET A 122 11.40 -8.20 -5.07
N VAL A 123 10.50 -7.24 -5.26
CA VAL A 123 9.45 -6.97 -4.27
C VAL A 123 8.52 -8.17 -4.11
N ARG A 124 8.08 -8.75 -5.22
CA ARG A 124 7.22 -9.94 -5.20
C ARG A 124 7.86 -11.09 -4.42
N GLU A 125 9.14 -11.35 -4.67
CA GLU A 125 9.86 -12.43 -3.99
C GLU A 125 10.14 -12.08 -2.52
N TYR A 126 10.43 -10.82 -2.21
CA TYR A 126 10.59 -10.37 -0.82
C TYR A 126 9.33 -10.62 -0.01
N VAL A 127 8.17 -10.22 -0.56
CA VAL A 127 6.88 -10.39 0.10
C VAL A 127 6.56 -11.88 0.27
N ARG A 128 6.73 -12.66 -0.81
CA ARG A 128 6.52 -14.10 -0.79
C ARG A 128 7.40 -14.79 0.26
N GLN A 129 8.69 -14.49 0.33
CA GLN A 129 9.58 -15.15 1.29
C GLN A 129 9.37 -14.68 2.73
N THR A 130 9.09 -13.40 2.93
CA THR A 130 8.95 -12.81 4.27
C THR A 130 7.64 -13.22 4.94
N TRP A 131 6.52 -13.20 4.20
CA TRP A 131 5.19 -13.48 4.75
C TRP A 131 4.55 -14.77 4.23
N LYS A 132 5.23 -15.53 3.36
CA LYS A 132 4.73 -16.81 2.78
C LYS A 132 3.39 -16.68 2.06
N LEU A 133 3.16 -15.52 1.45
CA LEU A 133 1.92 -15.22 0.75
C LEU A 133 1.94 -15.75 -0.68
N GLU A 134 0.77 -16.21 -1.12
CA GLU A 134 0.52 -16.69 -2.48
C GLU A 134 -0.81 -16.15 -3.01
N GLY A 135 -1.06 -16.35 -4.31
CA GLY A 135 -2.32 -15.97 -4.98
C GLY A 135 -2.70 -14.50 -4.78
N ASP A 136 -4.00 -14.25 -4.61
CA ASP A 136 -4.54 -12.88 -4.47
C ASP A 136 -4.00 -12.16 -3.24
N ALA A 137 -3.72 -12.85 -2.13
CA ALA A 137 -3.15 -12.24 -0.93
C ALA A 137 -1.76 -11.63 -1.22
N LEU A 138 -0.93 -12.32 -2.01
CA LEU A 138 0.35 -11.79 -2.47
C LEU A 138 0.17 -10.58 -3.41
N GLU A 139 -0.77 -10.64 -4.36
CA GLU A 139 -1.01 -9.50 -5.27
C GLU A 139 -1.49 -8.26 -4.52
N GLN A 140 -2.43 -8.42 -3.59
CA GLN A 140 -2.97 -7.32 -2.78
C GLN A 140 -1.90 -6.73 -1.85
N ALA A 141 -0.94 -7.54 -1.40
CA ALA A 141 0.22 -7.08 -0.62
C ALA A 141 1.09 -6.16 -1.45
N ILE A 142 1.46 -6.63 -2.64
CA ILE A 142 2.36 -5.93 -3.57
C ILE A 142 1.71 -4.62 -4.00
N ILE A 143 0.43 -4.63 -4.35
CA ILE A 143 -0.29 -3.43 -4.80
C ILE A 143 -0.37 -2.38 -3.69
N SER A 144 -0.60 -2.75 -2.43
CA SER A 144 -0.70 -1.74 -1.36
C SER A 144 0.65 -1.29 -0.82
N GLN A 145 1.61 -2.21 -0.71
CA GLN A 145 2.83 -2.00 0.08
C GLN A 145 4.10 -1.87 -0.74
N ALA A 146 3.99 -1.91 -2.08
CA ALA A 146 5.06 -1.71 -3.03
C ALA A 146 6.08 -0.62 -2.62
N PRO A 147 5.69 0.66 -2.37
CA PRO A 147 6.66 1.70 -2.03
C PRO A 147 7.45 1.41 -0.74
N GLN A 148 6.79 0.82 0.26
CA GLN A 148 7.42 0.52 1.53
C GLN A 148 8.31 -0.72 1.44
N VAL A 149 7.89 -1.74 0.68
CA VAL A 149 8.71 -2.92 0.42
C VAL A 149 9.93 -2.55 -0.41
N GLU A 150 9.83 -1.63 -1.37
CA GLU A 150 10.99 -1.12 -2.11
C GLU A 150 12.03 -0.48 -1.18
N LYS A 151 11.61 0.28 -0.17
CA LYS A 151 12.51 0.84 0.86
C LYS A 151 13.20 -0.27 1.69
N LEU A 152 12.49 -1.35 2.02
CA LEU A 152 13.05 -2.51 2.73
C LEU A 152 14.03 -3.29 1.84
N VAL A 153 13.66 -3.51 0.57
CA VAL A 153 14.52 -4.13 -0.46
C VAL A 153 15.80 -3.33 -0.64
N ALA A 154 15.70 -2.00 -0.62
CA ALA A 154 16.82 -1.08 -0.77
C ALA A 154 17.80 -1.02 0.43
N THR A 155 17.46 -1.61 1.58
CA THR A 155 18.26 -1.47 2.82
C THR A 155 18.82 -2.80 3.30
N THR A 156 18.02 -3.62 3.99
CA THR A 156 18.48 -4.81 4.71
C THR A 156 18.03 -6.13 4.10
N ALA A 157 17.24 -6.11 3.02
CA ALA A 157 16.63 -7.33 2.49
C ALA A 157 17.62 -8.40 2.07
N HIS A 158 18.82 -8.04 1.63
CA HIS A 158 19.88 -9.00 1.25
C HIS A 158 20.23 -9.96 2.40
N GLU A 159 20.11 -9.53 3.66
CA GLU A 159 20.38 -10.37 4.84
C GLU A 159 19.40 -11.54 4.97
N ARG A 160 18.19 -11.40 4.42
CA ARG A 160 17.15 -12.43 4.43
C ARG A 160 17.19 -13.33 3.19
N MET A 161 18.13 -13.11 2.28
CA MET A 161 18.18 -13.88 1.04
C MET A 161 18.90 -15.21 1.24
N PRO A 162 18.41 -16.30 0.62
CA PRO A 162 19.00 -17.63 0.80
C PRO A 162 20.44 -17.73 0.29
N TRP A 163 20.83 -16.90 -0.68
CA TRP A 163 22.18 -16.83 -1.23
C TRP A 163 23.15 -15.99 -0.39
N TYR A 164 22.69 -15.28 0.64
CA TYR A 164 23.56 -14.47 1.50
C TYR A 164 24.00 -15.26 2.73
N HIS A 165 25.31 -15.41 2.89
CA HIS A 165 25.91 -16.26 3.92
C HIS A 165 26.55 -15.47 5.08
N GLY A 166 26.42 -14.14 5.08
CA GLY A 166 27.06 -13.27 6.06
C GLY A 166 28.58 -13.42 6.04
N ASN A 167 29.20 -13.32 7.22
CA ASN A 167 30.65 -13.35 7.39
C ASN A 167 31.19 -14.79 7.44
N ILE A 168 31.38 -15.39 6.26
CA ILE A 168 32.05 -16.70 6.10
C ILE A 168 33.40 -16.56 5.37
N SER A 169 34.34 -17.47 5.67
CA SER A 169 35.64 -17.49 5.01
C SER A 169 35.54 -17.93 3.54
N ARG A 170 36.61 -17.70 2.78
CA ARG A 170 36.68 -18.15 1.37
C ARG A 170 36.60 -19.67 1.28
N GLU A 171 37.28 -20.36 2.17
CA GLU A 171 37.36 -21.82 2.24
C GLU A 171 36.01 -22.42 2.67
N GLU A 172 35.31 -21.76 3.60
CA GLU A 172 33.94 -22.11 3.99
C GLU A 172 32.97 -22.00 2.81
N ALA A 173 33.07 -20.89 2.04
CA ALA A 173 32.24 -20.68 0.85
C ALA A 173 32.50 -21.75 -0.22
N GLU A 174 33.76 -22.06 -0.50
CA GLU A 174 34.15 -23.14 -1.42
C GLU A 174 33.58 -24.48 -0.96
N ARG A 175 33.71 -24.83 0.33
CA ARG A 175 33.18 -26.08 0.87
C ARG A 175 31.67 -26.19 0.72
N ARG A 176 30.92 -25.10 0.95
CA ARG A 176 29.46 -25.06 0.75
C ARG A 176 29.07 -25.21 -0.72
N LEU A 177 29.80 -24.58 -1.63
CA LEU A 177 29.54 -24.68 -3.07
C LEU A 177 29.86 -26.07 -3.63
N TYR A 178 30.94 -26.71 -3.15
CA TYR A 178 31.30 -28.07 -3.53
C TYR A 178 30.42 -29.14 -2.87
N SER A 179 29.67 -28.79 -1.82
CA SER A 179 28.70 -29.68 -1.18
C SER A 179 27.50 -29.94 -2.11
N GLY A 180 27.20 -31.21 -2.35
CA GLY A 180 26.08 -31.64 -3.20
C GLY A 180 26.35 -31.44 -4.69
N ALA A 181 25.29 -31.11 -5.45
CA ALA A 181 25.39 -30.85 -6.88
C ALA A 181 26.20 -29.57 -7.17
N GLN A 182 26.99 -29.62 -8.24
CA GLN A 182 27.86 -28.51 -8.69
C GLN A 182 27.48 -28.07 -10.12
N PRO A 183 26.23 -27.64 -10.36
CA PRO A 183 25.84 -27.12 -11.66
C PRO A 183 26.53 -25.77 -11.93
N ASP A 184 26.77 -25.50 -13.21
CA ASP A 184 27.26 -24.20 -13.64
C ASP A 184 26.25 -23.11 -13.27
N GLY A 185 26.74 -22.02 -12.68
CA GLY A 185 25.89 -20.94 -12.19
C GLY A 185 25.50 -21.05 -10.72
N LYS A 186 25.88 -22.12 -9.98
CA LYS A 186 25.63 -22.20 -8.53
C LYS A 186 26.45 -21.15 -7.79
N PHE A 187 25.84 -20.35 -6.92
CA PHE A 187 26.52 -19.21 -6.30
C PHE A 187 26.12 -18.92 -4.85
N LEU A 188 26.95 -18.14 -4.16
CA LEU A 188 26.62 -17.51 -2.89
C LEU A 188 27.34 -16.15 -2.76
N LEU A 189 26.83 -15.29 -1.88
CA LEU A 189 27.45 -14.01 -1.55
C LEU A 189 27.82 -13.97 -0.06
N ARG A 190 29.00 -13.46 0.25
CA ARG A 190 29.55 -13.38 1.61
C ARG A 190 30.18 -12.03 1.89
N GLU A 191 30.11 -11.59 3.14
CA GLU A 191 30.78 -10.41 3.64
C GLU A 191 32.25 -10.73 3.95
N LYS A 192 33.16 -9.81 3.61
CA LYS A 192 34.57 -9.88 4.00
C LYS A 192 34.76 -9.13 5.31
N LYS A 193 35.62 -9.66 6.18
CA LYS A 193 35.94 -9.08 7.50
C LYS A 193 36.50 -7.66 7.45
N GLU A 194 37.10 -7.25 6.32
CA GLU A 194 37.70 -5.92 6.15
C GLU A 194 36.83 -5.07 5.20
N ASN A 195 36.38 -3.90 5.68
CA ASN A 195 35.79 -2.79 4.92
C ASN A 195 34.42 -2.98 4.23
N ARG A 196 33.44 -3.69 4.83
CA ARG A 196 32.09 -3.87 4.22
C ARG A 196 32.15 -4.22 2.71
N SER A 197 33.19 -4.96 2.32
CA SER A 197 33.41 -5.47 0.97
C SER A 197 32.85 -6.87 0.92
N TYR A 198 32.30 -7.26 -0.21
CA TYR A 198 31.65 -8.55 -0.39
C TYR A 198 32.44 -9.40 -1.39
N ALA A 199 32.18 -10.70 -1.36
CA ALA A 199 32.63 -11.64 -2.38
C ALA A 199 31.44 -12.44 -2.92
N LEU A 200 31.30 -12.43 -4.23
CA LEU A 200 30.41 -13.31 -4.96
C LEU A 200 31.21 -14.55 -5.38
N SER A 201 30.82 -15.71 -4.88
CA SER A 201 31.46 -17.00 -5.19
C SER A 201 30.55 -17.80 -6.13
N LEU A 202 31.07 -18.26 -7.28
CA LEU A 202 30.32 -18.85 -8.39
C LEU A 202 30.98 -20.15 -8.88
N VAL A 203 30.21 -21.20 -9.11
CA VAL A 203 30.67 -22.46 -9.73
C VAL A 203 30.54 -22.39 -11.25
N TYR A 204 31.62 -22.71 -11.96
CA TYR A 204 31.62 -22.93 -13.40
C TYR A 204 32.67 -23.99 -13.77
N GLY A 205 32.30 -24.99 -14.57
CA GLY A 205 33.18 -26.10 -14.92
C GLY A 205 33.69 -26.86 -13.69
N LYS A 206 32.82 -27.04 -12.68
CA LYS A 206 33.15 -27.63 -11.36
C LYS A 206 34.25 -26.91 -10.57
N THR A 207 34.56 -25.66 -10.93
CA THR A 207 35.56 -24.83 -10.25
C THR A 207 34.86 -23.61 -9.64
N VAL A 208 35.24 -23.23 -8.43
CA VAL A 208 34.72 -22.01 -7.77
C VAL A 208 35.56 -20.79 -8.13
N TYR A 209 34.90 -19.78 -8.70
CA TYR A 209 35.44 -18.45 -9.00
C TYR A 209 34.96 -17.46 -7.94
N HIS A 210 35.81 -16.49 -7.59
CA HIS A 210 35.50 -15.47 -6.58
C HIS A 210 35.63 -14.08 -7.19
N TYR A 211 34.53 -13.32 -7.18
CA TYR A 211 34.46 -11.96 -7.66
C TYR A 211 34.35 -11.02 -6.47
N ARG A 212 35.17 -9.97 -6.46
CA ARG A 212 35.07 -8.92 -5.44
C ARG A 212 33.86 -8.03 -5.78
N VAL A 213 33.08 -7.69 -4.76
CA VAL A 213 31.99 -6.72 -4.87
C VAL A 213 32.30 -5.61 -3.88
N ASP A 214 32.56 -4.42 -4.40
CA ASP A 214 32.93 -3.25 -3.60
C ASP A 214 31.83 -2.20 -3.68
N HIS A 215 31.81 -1.29 -2.71
CA HIS A 215 31.01 -0.08 -2.79
C HIS A 215 31.89 1.11 -3.12
N ASP A 216 31.43 2.01 -3.98
CA ASP A 216 32.15 3.24 -4.30
C ASP A 216 31.89 4.35 -3.25
N LYS A 217 32.42 5.55 -3.48
CA LYS A 217 32.22 6.70 -2.57
C LYS A 217 30.74 7.14 -2.46
N SER A 218 29.92 6.81 -3.44
CA SER A 218 28.47 7.02 -3.40
C SER A 218 27.73 5.87 -2.68
N GLY A 219 28.47 4.84 -2.26
CA GLY A 219 27.99 3.66 -1.57
C GLY A 219 27.22 2.66 -2.46
N LYS A 220 27.32 2.80 -3.78
CA LYS A 220 26.77 1.84 -4.75
C LYS A 220 27.69 0.64 -4.93
N TYR A 221 27.10 -0.55 -5.02
CA TYR A 221 27.77 -1.84 -5.20
C TYR A 221 28.06 -2.14 -6.67
N SER A 222 29.25 -2.66 -6.97
CA SER A 222 29.57 -3.22 -8.28
C SER A 222 30.65 -4.29 -8.20
N ILE A 223 30.68 -5.15 -9.21
CA ILE A 223 31.91 -5.89 -9.57
C ILE A 223 32.88 -4.94 -10.29
N PRO A 224 34.19 -5.22 -10.34
CA PRO A 224 35.17 -4.38 -11.04
C PRO A 224 34.74 -4.13 -12.49
N GLU A 225 34.71 -2.85 -12.89
CA GLU A 225 34.29 -2.37 -14.22
C GLU A 225 32.83 -2.70 -14.63
N GLY A 226 32.03 -3.23 -13.69
CA GLY A 226 30.63 -3.60 -13.93
C GLY A 226 29.62 -2.49 -13.66
N THR A 227 28.37 -2.84 -13.90
CA THR A 227 27.20 -1.99 -13.61
C THR A 227 27.08 -1.70 -12.10
N LYS A 228 26.59 -0.51 -11.73
CA LYS A 228 26.45 -0.06 -10.34
C LYS A 228 25.02 -0.24 -9.82
N PHE A 229 24.88 -0.66 -8.56
CA PHE A 229 23.61 -0.98 -7.91
C PHE A 229 23.51 -0.37 -6.52
N ASP A 230 22.28 -0.04 -6.08
CA ASP A 230 22.06 0.48 -4.72
C ASP A 230 22.16 -0.63 -3.67
N THR A 231 21.86 -1.88 -4.06
CA THR A 231 21.93 -3.05 -3.16
C THR A 231 22.59 -4.27 -3.77
N LEU A 232 23.07 -5.15 -2.90
CA LEU A 232 23.59 -6.47 -3.28
C LEU A 232 22.55 -7.34 -3.97
N TRP A 233 21.27 -7.22 -3.58
CA TRP A 233 20.22 -8.03 -4.20
C TRP A 233 19.96 -7.59 -5.64
N GLN A 234 19.92 -6.28 -5.91
CA GLN A 234 19.82 -5.77 -7.29
C GLN A 234 20.98 -6.27 -8.16
N LEU A 235 22.21 -6.25 -7.61
CA LEU A 235 23.39 -6.81 -8.27
C LEU A 235 23.20 -8.29 -8.59
N VAL A 236 22.73 -9.11 -7.64
CA VAL A 236 22.51 -10.55 -7.85
C VAL A 236 21.45 -10.82 -8.92
N GLU A 237 20.29 -10.16 -8.87
CA GLU A 237 19.25 -10.36 -9.89
C GLU A 237 19.75 -9.94 -11.28
N TYR A 238 20.53 -8.86 -11.38
CA TYR A 238 21.13 -8.45 -12.64
C TYR A 238 22.08 -9.48 -13.20
N LEU A 239 22.94 -10.05 -12.35
CA LEU A 239 23.92 -11.05 -12.75
C LEU A 239 23.31 -12.41 -13.12
N LYS A 240 22.04 -12.66 -12.76
CA LYS A 240 21.25 -13.79 -13.30
C LYS A 240 20.83 -13.58 -14.76
N LEU A 241 20.64 -12.32 -15.16
CA LEU A 241 20.19 -11.95 -16.51
C LEU A 241 21.36 -11.69 -17.46
N LYS A 242 22.42 -11.04 -16.96
CA LYS A 242 23.59 -10.66 -17.75
C LYS A 242 24.87 -10.91 -16.95
N PRO A 243 25.87 -11.62 -17.50
CA PRO A 243 27.08 -11.96 -16.76
C PRO A 243 27.96 -10.74 -16.41
N ASP A 244 27.95 -9.67 -17.22
CA ASP A 244 28.62 -8.37 -16.93
C ASP A 244 30.06 -8.45 -16.40
N GLY A 245 30.86 -9.40 -16.90
CA GLY A 245 32.23 -9.66 -16.45
C GLY A 245 32.41 -10.94 -15.62
N LEU A 246 31.31 -11.60 -15.24
CA LEU A 246 31.33 -12.97 -14.75
C LEU A 246 31.63 -13.97 -15.87
N ILE A 247 32.23 -15.11 -15.50
CA ILE A 247 32.49 -16.22 -16.42
C ILE A 247 31.20 -16.89 -16.88
N PHE A 248 30.14 -16.82 -16.07
CA PHE A 248 28.83 -17.39 -16.35
C PHE A 248 27.75 -16.61 -15.59
N TYR A 249 26.52 -16.61 -16.09
CA TYR A 249 25.39 -16.00 -15.39
C TYR A 249 25.06 -16.77 -14.11
N LEU A 250 24.49 -16.07 -13.12
CA LEU A 250 24.02 -16.72 -11.89
C LEU A 250 22.77 -17.58 -12.19
N ARG A 251 22.69 -18.78 -11.61
CA ARG A 251 21.54 -19.69 -11.76
C ARG A 251 20.96 -20.07 -10.41
N GLU A 252 21.63 -20.97 -9.71
CA GLU A 252 21.12 -21.61 -8.50
C GLU A 252 21.78 -20.99 -7.26
N ALA A 253 20.97 -20.51 -6.32
CA ALA A 253 21.47 -20.06 -5.03
C ALA A 253 21.91 -21.25 -4.18
N CYS A 254 23.13 -21.24 -3.67
CA CYS A 254 23.52 -22.12 -2.59
C CYS A 254 22.78 -21.65 -1.32
N PRO A 255 21.93 -22.49 -0.71
CA PRO A 255 21.14 -22.07 0.44
C PRO A 255 22.02 -21.91 1.68
N ASN A 256 21.78 -20.84 2.45
CA ASN A 256 22.45 -20.63 3.73
C ASN A 256 21.85 -21.56 4.82
N PRO A 257 22.62 -22.50 5.39
CA PRO A 257 22.15 -23.41 6.44
C PRO A 257 21.84 -22.72 7.79
N ASN A 258 22.39 -21.51 8.01
CA ASN A 258 22.13 -20.73 9.23
C ASN A 258 20.88 -19.85 9.11
N MET A 259 20.28 -19.75 7.93
CA MET A 259 18.96 -19.18 7.79
C MET A 259 17.94 -20.22 8.26
N PRO A 260 17.00 -19.87 9.15
CA PRO A 260 15.96 -20.81 9.55
C PRO A 260 15.23 -21.28 8.29
N ALA A 261 15.23 -22.59 8.05
CA ALA A 261 14.34 -23.17 7.06
C ALA A 261 12.91 -22.83 7.47
N SER A 262 12.28 -21.86 6.80
CA SER A 262 10.83 -21.62 6.81
C SER A 262 10.16 -21.87 8.18
N ALA A 263 10.62 -21.26 9.27
CA ALA A 263 9.85 -21.28 10.50
C ALA A 263 8.57 -20.47 10.26
N ALA A 264 7.40 -21.06 10.50
CA ALA A 264 6.16 -20.29 10.56
C ALA A 264 6.30 -19.22 11.64
N PRO A 265 5.74 -18.01 11.48
CA PRO A 265 5.73 -17.04 12.56
C PRO A 265 5.03 -17.69 13.75
N VAL A 266 5.79 -17.89 14.84
CA VAL A 266 5.19 -18.10 16.15
C VAL A 266 4.52 -16.76 16.47
N PRO A 267 3.19 -16.72 16.71
CA PRO A 267 2.54 -15.48 17.08
C PRO A 267 3.24 -14.91 18.32
N PRO A 268 3.41 -13.58 18.42
CA PRO A 268 3.88 -12.99 19.66
C PRO A 268 2.92 -13.45 20.77
N THR A 269 3.44 -14.21 21.72
CA THR A 269 2.74 -14.48 22.97
C THR A 269 2.51 -13.13 23.63
N HIS A 270 1.26 -12.66 23.62
CA HIS A 270 0.85 -11.58 24.52
C HIS A 270 1.19 -12.02 25.95
N PRO A 271 1.80 -11.16 26.78
CA PRO A 271 2.04 -11.51 28.17
C PRO A 271 0.68 -11.75 28.85
N SER A 272 0.39 -13.02 29.14
CA SER A 272 -0.72 -13.41 30.00
C SER A 272 -0.28 -13.07 31.42
N VAL A 273 -0.61 -11.88 31.90
CA VAL A 273 -0.36 -11.53 33.30
C VAL A 273 -1.45 -12.20 34.12
N SER A 274 -1.10 -13.33 34.75
CA SER A 274 -1.83 -13.85 35.89
C SER A 274 -1.63 -12.87 37.05
N VAL A 275 -2.62 -12.04 37.35
CA VAL A 275 -2.58 -11.14 38.51
C VAL A 275 -2.83 -11.99 39.75
N SER A 276 -1.80 -12.19 40.59
CA SER A 276 -2.01 -12.56 41.98
C SER A 276 -2.40 -11.31 42.77
N LEU A 277 -3.50 -11.42 43.50
CA LEU A 277 -3.94 -10.44 44.50
C LEU A 277 -2.80 -10.10 45.48
N GLY A 278 -2.47 -8.82 45.62
CA GLY A 278 -1.56 -8.35 46.65
C GLY A 278 -1.27 -6.85 46.56
N GLU A 279 -1.93 -6.11 47.45
CA GLU A 279 -1.57 -4.79 47.98
C GLU A 279 -2.01 -3.53 47.21
N ALA A 280 -2.69 -2.68 47.99
CA ALA A 280 -3.44 -1.52 47.58
C ALA A 280 -2.60 -0.25 47.68
N LEU A 281 -2.65 0.62 46.66
CA LEU A 281 -2.34 2.05 46.80
C LEU A 281 -3.26 2.92 45.92
N THR A 282 -4.20 3.56 46.60
CA THR A 282 -4.73 4.94 46.42
C THR A 282 -5.24 5.43 45.06
N LEU A 283 -6.57 5.65 45.05
CA LEU A 283 -7.40 6.40 44.10
C LEU A 283 -6.86 7.80 43.77
N GLY A 284 -6.83 8.13 42.47
CA GLY A 284 -6.73 9.49 41.95
C GLY A 284 -7.44 9.63 40.59
N SER A 285 -8.65 10.18 40.62
CA SER A 285 -9.47 10.77 39.54
C SER A 285 -9.60 10.05 38.19
N LEU A 286 -10.74 9.38 38.01
CA LEU A 286 -11.26 8.85 36.74
C LEU A 286 -11.65 10.01 35.79
N ASN A 287 -11.00 10.10 34.64
CA ASN A 287 -11.53 10.81 33.47
C ASN A 287 -12.22 9.81 32.54
N ALA A 288 -13.42 10.17 32.10
CA ALA A 288 -14.39 9.34 31.39
C ALA A 288 -14.17 9.31 29.87
N ASP A 289 -13.00 8.84 29.42
CA ASP A 289 -12.77 8.51 28.02
C ASP A 289 -12.25 7.08 27.92
N GLY A 290 -13.10 6.19 27.40
CA GLY A 290 -12.76 4.79 27.17
C GLY A 290 -11.64 4.65 26.15
N TYR A 291 -10.57 4.00 26.60
CA TYR A 291 -9.49 3.41 25.80
C TYR A 291 -8.51 4.39 25.15
N THR A 292 -7.48 4.76 25.91
CA THR A 292 -6.19 5.22 25.38
C THR A 292 -5.37 3.98 25.00
N PRO A 293 -4.85 3.83 23.77
CA PRO A 293 -3.91 2.77 23.47
C PRO A 293 -2.63 2.96 24.30
N ASP A 294 -2.04 1.85 24.74
CA ASP A 294 -0.77 1.83 25.49
C ASP A 294 0.30 2.69 24.80
N PRO A 295 1.17 3.37 25.58
CA PRO A 295 2.23 4.20 25.02
C PRO A 295 3.17 3.35 24.17
N VAL A 296 3.30 3.75 22.90
CA VAL A 296 4.20 3.13 21.93
C VAL A 296 5.64 3.26 22.45
N GLY A 297 6.19 2.14 22.91
CA GLY A 297 7.58 2.07 23.36
C GLY A 297 8.53 2.55 22.27
N ALA A 298 9.47 3.42 22.66
CA ALA A 298 10.49 4.00 21.80
C ALA A 298 11.24 2.92 20.99
N GLY A 299 11.21 3.03 19.65
CA GLY A 299 12.17 2.37 18.76
C GLY A 299 11.71 1.20 17.87
N LYS A 300 10.45 1.13 17.42
CA LYS A 300 10.02 0.06 16.48
C LYS A 300 9.73 0.54 15.05
N SER A 301 10.26 -0.23 14.11
CA SER A 301 9.95 -0.24 12.66
C SER A 301 8.45 -0.09 12.36
N ARG A 302 8.10 0.63 11.29
CA ARG A 302 6.74 0.73 10.74
C ARG A 302 6.12 -0.67 10.59
N LEU A 303 4.98 -0.91 11.24
CA LEU A 303 4.20 -2.15 11.09
C LEU A 303 3.47 -2.15 9.75
N LEU A 304 3.63 -3.20 8.96
CA LEU A 304 2.94 -3.37 7.68
C LEU A 304 1.62 -4.13 7.89
N PRO A 305 0.64 -4.01 6.98
CA PRO A 305 -0.59 -4.82 7.02
C PRO A 305 -0.31 -6.32 7.20
N MET A 306 0.71 -6.81 6.50
CA MET A 306 1.14 -8.21 6.43
C MET A 306 1.71 -8.75 7.75
N ASP A 307 2.15 -7.85 8.64
CA ASP A 307 2.66 -8.21 9.97
C ASP A 307 1.54 -8.53 10.97
N THR A 308 0.29 -8.30 10.57
CA THR A 308 -0.89 -8.52 11.42
C THR A 308 -1.53 -9.88 11.16
N SER A 309 -2.14 -10.47 12.20
CA SER A 309 -2.81 -11.77 12.11
C SER A 309 -4.11 -11.76 11.30
N VAL A 310 -4.60 -10.58 10.91
CA VAL A 310 -5.88 -10.39 10.20
C VAL A 310 -5.69 -10.06 8.72
N TYR A 311 -4.45 -10.03 8.22
CA TYR A 311 -4.20 -9.83 6.80
C TYR A 311 -4.72 -11.00 5.98
N GLU A 312 -4.27 -12.21 6.30
CA GLU A 312 -4.80 -13.43 5.73
C GLU A 312 -6.11 -13.85 6.41
N SER A 313 -6.94 -14.54 5.65
CA SER A 313 -8.17 -15.13 6.17
C SER A 313 -7.83 -16.12 7.29
N PRO A 314 -8.61 -16.20 8.38
CA PRO A 314 -8.41 -17.25 9.38
C PRO A 314 -8.57 -18.66 8.80
N TYR A 315 -9.24 -18.77 7.64
CA TYR A 315 -9.44 -19.99 6.86
C TYR A 315 -8.41 -20.19 5.72
N SER A 316 -7.31 -19.42 5.67
CA SER A 316 -6.21 -19.68 4.73
C SER A 316 -5.50 -21.02 5.02
N ASP A 317 -5.57 -21.53 6.25
CA ASP A 317 -5.11 -22.88 6.59
C ASP A 317 -6.08 -23.93 5.98
N PRO A 318 -5.61 -24.84 5.10
CA PRO A 318 -6.47 -25.84 4.46
C PRO A 318 -7.26 -26.73 5.42
N GLU A 319 -6.76 -26.97 6.63
CA GLU A 319 -7.48 -27.75 7.64
C GLU A 319 -8.57 -26.95 8.35
N GLU A 320 -8.39 -25.63 8.51
CA GLU A 320 -9.44 -24.76 9.04
C GLU A 320 -10.51 -24.49 7.98
N LEU A 321 -10.13 -24.40 6.69
CA LEU A 321 -11.07 -24.19 5.57
C LEU A 321 -12.10 -25.33 5.45
N LYS A 322 -11.68 -26.58 5.69
CA LYS A 322 -12.58 -27.75 5.68
C LYS A 322 -13.74 -27.62 6.68
N ASP A 323 -13.52 -26.88 7.77
CA ASP A 323 -14.50 -26.64 8.83
C ASP A 323 -15.19 -25.26 8.70
N LYS A 324 -14.98 -24.52 7.60
CA LYS A 324 -15.62 -23.22 7.34
C LYS A 324 -17.13 -23.40 7.17
N LYS A 325 -17.88 -23.06 8.22
CA LYS A 325 -19.33 -23.12 8.29
C LYS A 325 -19.89 -21.74 8.58
N LEU A 326 -20.99 -21.39 7.93
CA LEU A 326 -21.68 -20.13 8.22
C LEU A 326 -22.12 -20.07 9.68
N PHE A 327 -22.74 -21.14 10.20
CA PHE A 327 -23.21 -21.18 11.58
C PHE A 327 -22.12 -21.67 12.53
N LEU A 328 -21.77 -20.80 13.47
CA LEU A 328 -20.76 -21.03 14.49
C LEU A 328 -21.41 -21.59 15.77
N LYS A 329 -20.68 -22.44 16.48
CA LYS A 329 -21.15 -22.99 17.76
C LYS A 329 -20.98 -21.95 18.87
N ARG A 330 -22.03 -21.73 19.65
CA ARG A 330 -22.03 -20.78 20.78
C ARG A 330 -20.96 -21.09 21.83
N ASP A 331 -20.69 -22.36 22.10
CA ASP A 331 -19.68 -22.82 23.08
C ASP A 331 -18.24 -22.48 22.68
N HIS A 332 -18.01 -22.17 21.41
CA HIS A 332 -16.70 -21.76 20.90
C HIS A 332 -16.53 -20.23 20.91
N LEU A 333 -17.56 -19.48 21.28
CA LEU A 333 -17.56 -18.03 21.26
C LEU A 333 -17.54 -17.48 22.70
N MET A 334 -16.43 -16.86 23.07
CA MET A 334 -16.27 -16.13 24.33
C MET A 334 -16.55 -14.66 24.07
N ILE A 335 -17.53 -14.08 24.75
CA ILE A 335 -17.96 -12.69 24.57
C ILE A 335 -17.52 -11.89 25.78
N ASP A 336 -16.81 -10.80 25.55
CA ASP A 336 -16.40 -9.87 26.59
C ASP A 336 -17.59 -9.00 27.05
N GLU A 337 -17.54 -8.50 28.27
CA GLU A 337 -18.50 -7.50 28.75
C GLU A 337 -18.29 -6.14 28.09
N VAL A 338 -17.07 -5.87 27.63
CA VAL A 338 -16.69 -4.62 26.98
C VAL A 338 -17.41 -4.43 25.63
N GLU A 339 -18.22 -3.36 25.57
CA GLU A 339 -18.83 -2.88 24.34
C GLU A 339 -17.85 -2.00 23.56
N LEU A 340 -17.59 -2.35 22.30
CA LEU A 340 -16.75 -1.57 21.38
C LEU A 340 -17.53 -0.41 20.74
N GLY A 341 -18.85 -0.54 20.64
CA GLY A 341 -19.75 0.53 20.24
C GLY A 341 -21.16 0.04 19.94
N ALA A 342 -22.10 0.97 19.81
CA ALA A 342 -23.47 0.69 19.42
C ALA A 342 -23.92 1.56 18.25
N GLY A 343 -24.84 1.00 17.45
CA GLY A 343 -25.41 1.65 16.28
C GLY A 343 -26.87 1.30 16.05
N ASN A 344 -27.38 1.67 14.87
CA ASN A 344 -28.77 1.43 14.50
C ASN A 344 -29.11 -0.07 14.51
N PHE A 345 -28.16 -0.92 14.08
CA PHE A 345 -28.35 -2.36 13.88
C PHE A 345 -28.12 -3.23 15.13
N GLY A 346 -27.52 -2.68 16.20
CA GLY A 346 -27.11 -3.48 17.35
C GLY A 346 -25.96 -2.87 18.14
N CYS A 347 -25.42 -3.64 19.08
CA CYS A 347 -24.16 -3.34 19.76
C CYS A 347 -23.06 -4.29 19.27
N VAL A 348 -21.82 -3.84 19.35
CA VAL A 348 -20.62 -4.59 18.96
C VAL A 348 -19.81 -4.84 20.22
N LYS A 349 -19.51 -6.10 20.51
CA LYS A 349 -18.70 -6.53 21.65
C LYS A 349 -17.40 -7.15 21.17
N LYS A 350 -16.37 -7.09 22.01
CA LYS A 350 -15.15 -7.88 21.79
C LYS A 350 -15.42 -9.33 22.15
N GLY A 351 -14.70 -10.25 21.53
CA GLY A 351 -14.69 -11.64 21.95
C GLY A 351 -13.53 -12.43 21.38
N VAL A 352 -13.53 -13.72 21.69
CA VAL A 352 -12.58 -14.70 21.18
C VAL A 352 -13.36 -15.87 20.59
N TYR A 353 -12.99 -16.28 19.38
CA TYR A 353 -13.55 -17.47 18.74
C TYR A 353 -12.52 -18.60 18.71
N LYS A 354 -12.91 -19.75 19.26
CA LYS A 354 -12.10 -20.97 19.27
C LYS A 354 -12.25 -21.74 17.97
N MET A 355 -11.18 -21.75 17.18
CA MET A 355 -11.03 -22.59 15.98
C MET A 355 -10.38 -23.94 16.34
N ARG A 356 -10.09 -24.77 15.33
CA ARG A 356 -9.56 -26.12 15.55
C ARG A 356 -8.12 -26.09 16.09
N LYS A 357 -7.27 -25.25 15.52
CA LYS A 357 -5.83 -25.15 15.86
C LYS A 357 -5.48 -23.90 16.67
N LYS A 358 -6.33 -22.87 16.62
CA LYS A 358 -6.05 -21.55 17.19
C LYS A 358 -7.29 -20.90 17.82
N GLN A 359 -7.05 -19.84 18.57
CA GLN A 359 -8.08 -18.90 19.00
C GLN A 359 -7.84 -17.57 18.30
N ILE A 360 -8.90 -16.89 17.89
CA ILE A 360 -8.81 -15.61 17.19
C ILE A 360 -9.65 -14.56 17.92
N ASP A 361 -9.12 -13.34 18.00
CA ASP A 361 -9.88 -12.18 18.45
C ASP A 361 -10.94 -11.82 17.40
N VAL A 362 -12.16 -11.55 17.86
CA VAL A 362 -13.31 -11.26 17.02
C VAL A 362 -14.10 -10.06 17.53
N ALA A 363 -14.76 -9.37 16.61
CA ALA A 363 -15.81 -8.40 16.89
C ALA A 363 -17.18 -9.07 16.69
N ILE A 364 -18.07 -8.95 17.67
CA ILE A 364 -19.35 -9.64 17.72
C ILE A 364 -20.46 -8.60 17.68
N LYS A 365 -21.15 -8.49 16.55
CA LYS A 365 -22.30 -7.61 16.39
C LYS A 365 -23.56 -8.34 16.81
N VAL A 366 -24.09 -7.99 17.98
CA VAL A 366 -25.35 -8.50 18.52
C VAL A 366 -26.49 -7.71 17.91
N LEU A 367 -27.28 -8.37 17.07
CA LEU A 367 -28.37 -7.73 16.33
C LEU A 367 -29.59 -7.54 17.23
N LYS A 368 -30.32 -6.43 17.02
CA LYS A 368 -31.58 -6.18 17.73
C LYS A 368 -32.64 -7.20 17.30
N SER A 369 -33.35 -7.78 18.27
CA SER A 369 -34.46 -8.71 18.01
C SER A 369 -35.63 -7.98 17.35
N ASN A 370 -35.71 -8.02 16.02
CA ASN A 370 -36.93 -7.69 15.29
C ASN A 370 -37.54 -8.99 14.75
N ASN A 371 -38.70 -9.35 15.30
CA ASN A 371 -39.37 -10.65 15.20
C ASN A 371 -40.04 -10.95 13.84
N GLU A 372 -39.56 -10.42 12.72
CA GLU A 372 -40.13 -10.75 11.40
C GLU A 372 -39.28 -11.79 10.66
N LYS A 373 -39.85 -12.97 10.44
CA LYS A 373 -39.22 -14.12 9.75
C LYS A 373 -38.63 -13.72 8.40
N THR A 374 -39.33 -12.87 7.64
CA THR A 374 -38.92 -12.37 6.32
C THR A 374 -37.64 -11.54 6.38
N VAL A 375 -37.48 -10.70 7.41
CA VAL A 375 -36.27 -9.87 7.62
C VAL A 375 -35.08 -10.76 7.98
N LYS A 376 -35.32 -11.80 8.79
CA LYS A 376 -34.30 -12.80 9.13
C LYS A 376 -33.82 -13.55 7.88
N ASP A 377 -34.72 -13.99 7.02
CA ASP A 377 -34.36 -14.74 5.80
C ASP A 377 -33.55 -13.89 4.80
N GLU A 378 -33.90 -12.61 4.60
CA GLU A 378 -33.10 -11.70 3.75
C GLU A 378 -31.70 -11.46 4.33
N MET A 379 -31.62 -11.24 5.64
CA MET A 379 -30.36 -11.04 6.34
C MET A 379 -29.46 -12.29 6.29
N MET A 380 -30.03 -13.49 6.41
CA MET A 380 -29.25 -14.73 6.28
C MET A 380 -28.72 -14.94 4.87
N LYS A 381 -29.45 -14.53 3.83
CA LYS A 381 -28.94 -14.52 2.45
C LYS A 381 -27.76 -13.56 2.30
N GLU A 382 -27.85 -12.36 2.87
CA GLU A 382 -26.76 -11.39 2.87
C GLU A 382 -25.54 -11.92 3.63
N ALA A 383 -25.73 -12.52 4.82
CA ALA A 383 -24.67 -13.14 5.60
C ALA A 383 -23.96 -14.28 4.86
N GLN A 384 -24.70 -15.11 4.11
CA GLN A 384 -24.11 -16.18 3.29
C GLN A 384 -23.17 -15.63 2.20
N ILE A 385 -23.49 -14.46 1.63
CA ILE A 385 -22.65 -13.82 0.62
C ILE A 385 -21.45 -13.15 1.29
N MET A 386 -21.67 -12.41 2.39
CA MET A 386 -20.60 -11.79 3.16
C MET A 386 -19.55 -12.78 3.66
N HIS A 387 -19.97 -13.99 4.04
CA HIS A 387 -19.07 -15.06 4.48
C HIS A 387 -18.17 -15.62 3.35
N GLN A 388 -18.54 -15.38 2.09
CA GLN A 388 -17.73 -15.75 0.92
C GLN A 388 -16.75 -14.64 0.51
N LEU A 389 -16.97 -13.40 0.95
CA LEU A 389 -16.07 -12.30 0.67
C LEU A 389 -14.76 -12.50 1.44
N ASP A 390 -13.66 -12.45 0.71
CA ASP A 390 -12.30 -12.62 1.20
C ASP A 390 -11.38 -11.62 0.50
N ASN A 391 -11.05 -10.55 1.21
CA ASN A 391 -10.07 -9.56 0.79
C ASN A 391 -9.41 -8.97 2.06
N PRO A 392 -8.10 -8.66 2.04
CA PRO A 392 -7.41 -8.11 3.21
C PRO A 392 -7.96 -6.75 3.65
N TYR A 393 -8.52 -5.93 2.76
CA TYR A 393 -9.00 -4.58 3.05
C TYR A 393 -10.50 -4.50 3.37
N ILE A 394 -11.12 -5.64 3.68
CA ILE A 394 -12.46 -5.72 4.28
C ILE A 394 -12.40 -6.43 5.63
N VAL A 395 -13.31 -6.09 6.53
CA VAL A 395 -13.55 -6.83 7.76
C VAL A 395 -14.30 -8.10 7.38
N ARG A 396 -13.61 -9.25 7.41
CA ARG A 396 -14.23 -10.52 6.99
C ARG A 396 -15.27 -10.99 8.00
N MET A 397 -16.31 -11.63 7.47
CA MET A 397 -17.31 -12.34 8.28
C MET A 397 -16.81 -13.77 8.56
N ILE A 398 -16.49 -14.03 9.83
CA ILE A 398 -16.11 -15.36 10.31
C ILE A 398 -17.32 -16.29 10.25
N GLY A 399 -18.48 -15.81 10.67
CA GLY A 399 -19.74 -16.54 10.59
C GLY A 399 -20.83 -15.88 11.42
N VAL A 400 -21.90 -16.65 11.65
CA VAL A 400 -23.11 -16.25 12.37
C VAL A 400 -23.29 -17.19 13.55
N CYS A 401 -23.56 -16.65 14.74
CA CYS A 401 -23.95 -17.45 15.89
C CYS A 401 -25.43 -17.14 16.23
N GLU A 402 -26.26 -18.17 16.25
CA GLU A 402 -27.65 -18.07 16.69
C GLU A 402 -27.78 -18.67 18.10
N ALA A 403 -28.04 -17.82 19.09
CA ALA A 403 -28.21 -18.23 20.48
C ALA A 403 -29.20 -17.30 21.19
N GLU A 404 -28.81 -16.62 22.27
CA GLU A 404 -29.63 -15.63 22.98
C GLU A 404 -30.11 -14.48 22.06
N SER A 405 -29.35 -14.19 21.02
CA SER A 405 -29.65 -13.25 19.95
C SER A 405 -28.89 -13.69 18.70
N LEU A 406 -29.26 -13.15 17.53
CA LEU A 406 -28.47 -13.38 16.32
C LEU A 406 -27.21 -12.51 16.37
N MET A 407 -26.05 -13.14 16.22
CA MET A 407 -24.76 -12.49 16.31
C MET A 407 -23.96 -12.68 15.03
N LEU A 408 -23.42 -11.58 14.50
CA LEU A 408 -22.46 -11.63 13.40
C LEU A 408 -21.05 -11.59 13.99
N VAL A 409 -20.26 -12.64 13.74
CA VAL A 409 -18.88 -12.76 14.22
C VAL A 409 -17.94 -12.34 13.10
N MET A 410 -17.13 -11.32 13.36
CA MET A 410 -16.31 -10.62 12.38
C MET A 410 -14.86 -10.54 12.84
N GLU A 411 -13.94 -10.31 11.90
CA GLU A 411 -12.56 -9.98 12.24
C GLU A 411 -12.46 -8.76 13.16
N MET A 412 -11.49 -8.80 14.07
CA MET A 412 -11.20 -7.67 14.96
C MET A 412 -10.33 -6.62 14.25
N ALA A 413 -10.78 -5.36 14.27
CA ALA A 413 -10.01 -4.19 13.87
C ALA A 413 -9.95 -3.21 15.05
N SER A 414 -8.89 -3.31 15.85
CA SER A 414 -8.79 -2.67 17.18
C SER A 414 -8.45 -1.18 17.16
N GLY A 415 -8.01 -0.64 16.02
CA GLY A 415 -7.69 0.78 15.85
C GLY A 415 -8.91 1.70 15.77
N GLY A 416 -10.13 1.14 15.72
CA GLY A 416 -11.37 1.90 15.70
C GLY A 416 -11.61 2.62 14.35
N PRO A 417 -12.65 3.47 14.28
CA PRO A 417 -13.06 4.08 13.01
C PRO A 417 -12.15 5.23 12.59
N LEU A 418 -11.90 5.32 11.27
CA LEU A 418 -10.97 6.25 10.63
C LEU A 418 -11.23 7.71 11.01
N ASN A 419 -12.49 8.14 11.05
CA ASN A 419 -12.84 9.52 11.38
C ASN A 419 -12.42 9.92 12.80
N ARG A 420 -12.55 9.03 13.78
CA ARG A 420 -12.13 9.30 15.16
C ARG A 420 -10.62 9.28 15.30
N PHE A 421 -9.96 8.34 14.64
CA PHE A 421 -8.50 8.24 14.62
C PHE A 421 -7.84 9.49 14.02
N LEU A 422 -8.32 9.96 12.87
CA LEU A 422 -7.75 11.15 12.23
C LEU A 422 -8.00 12.42 13.06
N ALA A 423 -9.18 12.52 13.69
CA ALA A 423 -9.48 13.65 14.57
C ALA A 423 -8.59 13.70 15.82
N SER A 424 -8.19 12.54 16.37
CA SER A 424 -7.33 12.48 17.56
C SER A 424 -5.83 12.61 17.27
N LYS A 425 -5.40 12.38 16.02
CA LYS A 425 -3.98 12.34 15.63
C LYS A 425 -3.61 13.31 14.51
N LYS A 426 -4.32 14.44 14.40
CA LYS A 426 -4.11 15.42 13.32
C LYS A 426 -2.65 15.85 13.16
N ASP A 427 -1.91 15.99 14.25
CA ASP A 427 -0.51 16.45 14.24
C ASP A 427 0.52 15.33 14.01
N GLU A 428 0.09 14.06 14.06
CA GLU A 428 0.95 12.88 13.84
C GLU A 428 0.80 12.27 12.44
N ILE A 429 -0.38 12.42 11.83
CA ILE A 429 -0.73 11.76 10.56
C ILE A 429 -0.37 12.64 9.38
N THR A 430 0.48 12.12 8.50
CA THR A 430 0.84 12.80 7.25
C THR A 430 -0.21 12.59 6.16
N THR A 431 -0.24 13.50 5.19
CA THR A 431 -1.05 13.35 3.96
C THR A 431 -0.76 12.04 3.23
N SER A 432 0.50 11.60 3.20
CA SER A 432 0.89 10.31 2.61
C SER A 432 0.21 9.12 3.29
N ASN A 433 0.07 9.16 4.63
CA ASN A 433 -0.65 8.11 5.36
C ASN A 433 -2.16 8.13 5.06
N ILE A 434 -2.77 9.31 4.93
CA ILE A 434 -4.19 9.41 4.54
C ILE A 434 -4.41 8.81 3.14
N VAL A 435 -3.52 9.13 2.20
CA VAL A 435 -3.56 8.58 0.84
C VAL A 435 -3.39 7.06 0.83
N GLU A 436 -2.46 6.52 1.64
CA GLU A 436 -2.27 5.07 1.80
C GLU A 436 -3.55 4.38 2.30
N LEU A 437 -4.16 4.89 3.38
CA LEU A 437 -5.37 4.31 3.94
C LEU A 437 -6.55 4.39 2.95
N MET A 438 -6.68 5.50 2.23
CA MET A 438 -7.74 5.65 1.21
C MET A 438 -7.47 4.76 -0.02
N HIS A 439 -6.20 4.54 -0.39
CA HIS A 439 -5.85 3.56 -1.43
C HIS A 439 -6.30 2.16 -1.03
N GLN A 440 -6.04 1.73 0.21
CA GLN A 440 -6.52 0.44 0.73
C GLN A 440 -8.05 0.32 0.71
N VAL A 441 -8.77 1.38 1.07
CA VAL A 441 -10.24 1.43 0.96
C VAL A 441 -10.67 1.30 -0.51
N SER A 442 -9.98 1.93 -1.46
CA SER A 442 -10.30 1.78 -2.89
C SER A 442 -10.07 0.36 -3.41
N MET A 443 -9.04 -0.34 -2.91
CA MET A 443 -8.76 -1.75 -3.24
C MET A 443 -9.87 -2.67 -2.72
N GLY A 444 -10.32 -2.45 -1.48
CA GLY A 444 -11.45 -3.19 -0.90
C GLY A 444 -12.75 -2.94 -1.67
N MET A 445 -13.05 -1.69 -2.04
CA MET A 445 -14.26 -1.37 -2.82
C MET A 445 -14.20 -1.89 -4.26
N LYS A 446 -13.02 -1.89 -4.90
CA LYS A 446 -12.80 -2.54 -6.20
C LYS A 446 -13.14 -4.03 -6.12
N TYR A 447 -12.67 -4.72 -5.08
CA TYR A 447 -13.00 -6.12 -4.86
C TYR A 447 -14.52 -6.33 -4.69
N LEU A 448 -15.21 -5.48 -3.92
CA LEU A 448 -16.66 -5.57 -3.77
C LEU A 448 -17.41 -5.33 -5.08
N GLU A 449 -16.95 -4.39 -5.91
CA GLU A 449 -17.48 -4.14 -7.25
C GLU A 449 -17.32 -5.38 -8.14
N GLU A 450 -16.15 -6.03 -8.14
CA GLU A 450 -15.90 -7.29 -8.88
C GLU A 450 -16.77 -8.46 -8.39
N LYS A 451 -17.20 -8.44 -7.12
CA LYS A 451 -18.14 -9.41 -6.54
C LYS A 451 -19.61 -9.01 -6.69
N ASN A 452 -19.92 -7.96 -7.44
CA ASN A 452 -21.28 -7.41 -7.61
C ASN A 452 -21.96 -7.14 -6.26
N PHE A 453 -21.19 -6.64 -5.30
CA PHE A 453 -21.63 -6.41 -3.93
C PHE A 453 -21.64 -4.91 -3.62
N VAL A 454 -22.83 -4.35 -3.38
CA VAL A 454 -23.00 -2.90 -3.13
C VAL A 454 -22.97 -2.64 -1.63
N HIS A 455 -22.05 -1.80 -1.18
CA HIS A 455 -21.82 -1.51 0.23
C HIS A 455 -22.98 -0.71 0.85
N ARG A 456 -23.43 0.36 0.16
CA ARG A 456 -24.56 1.24 0.54
C ARG A 456 -24.36 2.13 1.76
N ASP A 457 -23.37 1.88 2.62
CA ASP A 457 -23.04 2.75 3.75
C ASP A 457 -21.54 3.06 3.86
N LEU A 458 -20.86 3.32 2.73
CA LEU A 458 -19.43 3.63 2.77
C LEU A 458 -19.22 5.03 3.35
N ALA A 459 -18.52 5.10 4.48
CA ALA A 459 -18.23 6.33 5.22
C ALA A 459 -17.01 6.13 6.12
N ALA A 460 -16.36 7.20 6.57
CA ALA A 460 -15.17 7.09 7.41
C ALA A 460 -15.45 6.43 8.78
N ARG A 461 -16.70 6.46 9.28
CA ARG A 461 -17.13 5.70 10.46
C ARG A 461 -17.12 4.18 10.27
N ASN A 462 -17.21 3.73 9.02
CA ASN A 462 -17.29 2.33 8.62
C ASN A 462 -15.96 1.85 8.00
N VAL A 463 -14.92 2.68 8.00
CA VAL A 463 -13.54 2.26 7.74
C VAL A 463 -12.87 2.08 9.10
N LEU A 464 -12.51 0.85 9.46
CA LEU A 464 -11.85 0.52 10.72
C LEU A 464 -10.37 0.32 10.51
N LEU A 465 -9.56 0.78 11.46
CA LEU A 465 -8.12 0.58 11.44
C LEU A 465 -7.73 -0.67 12.21
N VAL A 466 -6.79 -1.43 11.68
CA VAL A 466 -6.04 -2.45 12.43
C VAL A 466 -4.81 -1.80 13.05
N ASN A 467 -4.13 -0.94 12.29
CA ASN A 467 -3.04 -0.08 12.74
C ASN A 467 -3.01 1.20 11.88
N GLN A 468 -2.06 2.11 12.12
CA GLN A 468 -1.93 3.40 11.43
C GLN A 468 -1.74 3.29 9.90
N HIS A 469 -1.28 2.14 9.40
CA HIS A 469 -1.03 1.86 7.98
C HIS A 469 -1.93 0.75 7.43
N TYR A 470 -3.00 0.39 8.13
CA TYR A 470 -3.88 -0.69 7.70
C TYR A 470 -5.36 -0.42 8.01
N ALA A 471 -6.12 -0.09 6.97
CA ALA A 471 -7.56 0.09 6.98
C ALA A 471 -8.32 -1.13 6.43
N LYS A 472 -9.51 -1.37 7.00
CA LYS A 472 -10.49 -2.36 6.54
C LYS A 472 -11.88 -1.75 6.48
N ILE A 473 -12.60 -2.03 5.39
CA ILE A 473 -14.00 -1.62 5.22
C ILE A 473 -14.90 -2.52 6.05
N SER A 474 -15.86 -1.95 6.77
CA SER A 474 -16.72 -2.63 7.73
C SER A 474 -18.19 -2.21 7.57
N ASP A 475 -19.05 -2.83 8.38
CA ASP A 475 -20.48 -2.54 8.47
C ASP A 475 -21.25 -2.69 7.15
N PHE A 476 -21.29 -3.92 6.66
CA PHE A 476 -22.14 -4.34 5.55
C PHE A 476 -23.63 -4.50 5.94
N GLY A 477 -24.06 -3.94 7.08
CA GLY A 477 -25.43 -4.12 7.61
C GLY A 477 -26.53 -3.50 6.76
N LEU A 478 -26.16 -2.72 5.75
CA LEU A 478 -27.06 -2.19 4.71
C LEU A 478 -26.74 -2.74 3.32
N SER A 479 -25.74 -3.59 3.18
CA SER A 479 -25.26 -4.03 1.88
C SER A 479 -26.23 -4.99 1.19
N LYS A 480 -26.14 -5.06 -0.14
CA LYS A 480 -26.96 -5.95 -0.97
C LYS A 480 -26.08 -6.55 -2.06
N ALA A 481 -26.21 -7.84 -2.27
CA ALA A 481 -25.70 -8.48 -3.47
C ALA A 481 -26.66 -8.25 -4.65
N LEU A 482 -26.10 -7.99 -5.83
CA LEU A 482 -26.87 -7.87 -7.07
C LEU A 482 -27.03 -9.24 -7.74
N GLY A 483 -28.15 -9.43 -8.44
CA GLY A 483 -28.29 -10.56 -9.36
C GLY A 483 -27.30 -10.44 -10.52
N ALA A 484 -26.97 -11.56 -11.18
CA ALA A 484 -25.99 -11.60 -12.26
C ALA A 484 -26.31 -10.63 -13.42
N ASP A 485 -27.59 -10.37 -13.66
CA ASP A 485 -28.07 -9.47 -14.72
C ASP A 485 -28.45 -8.06 -14.22
N ASP A 486 -28.34 -7.81 -12.91
CA ASP A 486 -28.75 -6.54 -12.30
C ASP A 486 -27.57 -5.59 -12.14
N SER A 487 -27.66 -4.41 -12.76
CA SER A 487 -26.67 -3.33 -12.59
C SER A 487 -26.92 -2.43 -11.37
N TYR A 488 -28.05 -2.61 -10.67
CA TYR A 488 -28.43 -1.82 -9.51
C TYR A 488 -29.47 -2.51 -8.64
N TYR A 489 -29.52 -2.14 -7.36
CA TYR A 489 -30.56 -2.50 -6.40
C TYR A 489 -31.53 -1.33 -6.20
N LYS A 490 -32.84 -1.60 -6.20
CA LYS A 490 -33.88 -0.61 -5.88
C LYS A 490 -34.51 -0.90 -4.53
N ALA A 491 -34.32 -0.01 -3.56
CA ALA A 491 -34.87 -0.19 -2.22
C ALA A 491 -36.40 -0.03 -2.20
N ARG A 492 -37.10 -0.94 -1.48
CA ARG A 492 -38.57 -0.97 -1.39
C ARG A 492 -39.14 -0.05 -0.29
N THR A 493 -38.35 0.33 0.71
CA THR A 493 -38.77 1.15 1.86
C THR A 493 -37.74 2.24 2.19
N ALA A 494 -38.21 3.43 2.59
CA ALA A 494 -37.37 4.52 3.07
C ALA A 494 -37.07 4.33 4.56
N GLY A 495 -35.82 4.02 4.90
CA GLY A 495 -35.33 3.88 6.28
C GLY A 495 -34.60 5.14 6.78
N LYS A 496 -33.97 5.07 7.96
CA LYS A 496 -33.03 6.11 8.42
C LYS A 496 -31.75 6.04 7.58
N TRP A 497 -31.69 6.81 6.50
CA TRP A 497 -30.59 6.76 5.53
C TRP A 497 -29.53 7.84 5.82
N PRO A 498 -28.23 7.53 5.66
CA PRO A 498 -27.15 8.50 5.79
C PRO A 498 -27.05 9.38 4.54
N LEU A 499 -28.06 10.25 4.36
CA LEU A 499 -28.28 11.03 3.13
C LEU A 499 -27.07 11.84 2.65
N LYS A 500 -26.16 12.24 3.55
CA LYS A 500 -24.97 13.03 3.20
C LYS A 500 -23.91 12.26 2.41
N TRP A 501 -23.92 10.93 2.47
CA TRP A 501 -23.00 10.08 1.72
C TRP A 501 -23.62 9.57 0.42
N TYR A 502 -24.94 9.66 0.28
CA TYR A 502 -25.65 9.06 -0.82
C TYR A 502 -25.51 9.87 -2.11
N ALA A 503 -25.36 9.14 -3.20
CA ALA A 503 -25.41 9.71 -4.54
C ALA A 503 -26.83 10.25 -4.84
N PRO A 504 -26.98 11.25 -5.74
CA PRO A 504 -28.28 11.82 -6.08
C PRO A 504 -29.30 10.76 -6.50
N GLU A 505 -28.89 9.76 -7.29
CA GLU A 505 -29.77 8.69 -7.75
C GLU A 505 -30.26 7.76 -6.62
N CYS A 506 -29.49 7.61 -5.54
CA CYS A 506 -29.92 6.88 -4.35
C CYS A 506 -31.03 7.63 -3.63
N ILE A 507 -30.90 8.96 -3.54
CA ILE A 507 -31.85 9.80 -2.82
C ILE A 507 -33.15 9.96 -3.62
N LEU A 508 -33.05 10.23 -4.92
CA LEU A 508 -34.18 10.53 -5.79
C LEU A 508 -34.92 9.28 -6.27
N PHE A 509 -34.19 8.20 -6.57
CA PHE A 509 -34.75 7.03 -7.25
C PHE A 509 -34.56 5.73 -6.46
N HIS A 510 -33.97 5.80 -5.27
CA HIS A 510 -33.64 4.65 -4.42
C HIS A 510 -32.75 3.63 -5.13
N LYS A 511 -31.89 4.11 -6.05
CA LYS A 511 -31.04 3.29 -6.92
C LYS A 511 -29.64 3.17 -6.34
N PHE A 512 -29.25 1.97 -5.94
CA PHE A 512 -27.95 1.67 -5.34
C PHE A 512 -27.13 0.79 -6.29
N SER A 513 -25.88 1.15 -6.54
CA SER A 513 -24.93 0.41 -7.38
C SER A 513 -23.49 0.69 -6.92
N SER A 514 -22.51 -0.03 -7.47
CA SER A 514 -21.09 0.27 -7.24
C SER A 514 -20.76 1.73 -7.59
N LYS A 515 -21.40 2.30 -8.61
CA LYS A 515 -21.26 3.73 -8.94
C LYS A 515 -21.77 4.65 -7.82
N SER A 516 -22.83 4.28 -7.12
CA SER A 516 -23.27 5.06 -5.95
C SER A 516 -22.33 4.94 -4.76
N ASP A 517 -21.64 3.80 -4.61
CA ASP A 517 -20.59 3.65 -3.62
C ASP A 517 -19.35 4.50 -3.99
N VAL A 518 -19.05 4.70 -5.28
CA VAL A 518 -17.99 5.64 -5.73
C VAL A 518 -18.28 7.06 -5.26
N TRP A 519 -19.53 7.52 -5.32
CA TRP A 519 -19.91 8.82 -4.74
C TRP A 519 -19.62 8.87 -3.23
N SER A 520 -20.04 7.82 -2.52
CA SER A 520 -19.83 7.67 -1.07
C SER A 520 -18.34 7.63 -0.71
N TYR A 521 -17.52 7.03 -1.57
CA TYR A 521 -16.06 7.02 -1.45
C TYR A 521 -15.49 8.43 -1.57
N GLY A 522 -15.95 9.26 -2.52
CA GLY A 522 -15.56 10.67 -2.61
C GLY A 522 -15.89 11.46 -1.34
N VAL A 523 -17.07 11.23 -0.74
CA VAL A 523 -17.43 11.83 0.57
C VAL A 523 -16.51 11.31 1.68
N THR A 524 -16.18 10.02 1.68
CA THR A 524 -15.28 9.39 2.66
C THR A 524 -13.85 9.94 2.54
N MET A 525 -13.35 10.17 1.33
CA MET A 525 -12.08 10.86 1.09
C MET A 525 -12.13 12.27 1.69
N TRP A 526 -13.20 13.03 1.45
CA TRP A 526 -13.34 14.36 2.04
C TRP A 526 -13.31 14.32 3.57
N GLU A 527 -13.97 13.35 4.21
CA GLU A 527 -13.87 13.13 5.66
C GLU A 527 -12.42 12.85 6.09
N ALA A 528 -11.70 12.01 5.34
CA ALA A 528 -10.33 11.65 5.67
C ALA A 528 -9.37 12.86 5.58
N PHE A 529 -9.37 13.58 4.45
CA PHE A 529 -8.52 14.76 4.25
C PHE A 529 -8.94 15.97 5.11
N SER A 530 -10.15 15.98 5.66
CA SER A 530 -10.59 16.99 6.63
C SER A 530 -10.37 16.58 8.09
N PHE A 531 -9.65 15.47 8.32
CA PHE A 531 -9.36 14.90 9.65
C PHE A 531 -10.63 14.56 10.46
N GLY A 532 -11.59 13.90 9.80
CA GLY A 532 -12.81 13.39 10.44
C GLY A 532 -13.93 14.43 10.60
N GLN A 533 -13.86 15.56 9.90
CA GLN A 533 -14.95 16.55 9.94
C GLN A 533 -16.24 15.99 9.33
N LYS A 534 -17.37 16.51 9.81
CA LYS A 534 -18.70 16.13 9.31
C LYS A 534 -18.93 16.74 7.92
N PRO A 535 -19.28 15.93 6.89
CA PRO A 535 -19.55 16.43 5.55
C PRO A 535 -20.79 17.34 5.54
N TYR A 536 -20.81 18.30 4.61
CA TYR A 536 -21.87 19.30 4.47
C TYR A 536 -22.28 19.91 5.82
N LYS A 537 -21.29 20.39 6.59
CA LYS A 537 -21.51 20.98 7.91
C LYS A 537 -22.59 22.06 7.82
N LYS A 538 -23.51 22.09 8.77
CA LYS A 538 -24.68 23.00 8.83
C LYS A 538 -25.82 22.73 7.84
N MET A 539 -25.69 21.78 6.90
CA MET A 539 -26.78 21.40 5.99
C MET A 539 -27.54 20.16 6.48
N LYS A 540 -28.86 20.16 6.31
CA LYS A 540 -29.77 19.01 6.45
C LYS A 540 -29.93 18.26 5.11
N GLY A 541 -30.49 17.06 5.14
CA GLY A 541 -30.63 16.19 3.95
C GLY A 541 -31.20 16.89 2.71
N PRO A 542 -32.38 17.55 2.77
CA PRO A 542 -32.94 18.26 1.62
C PRO A 542 -32.08 19.41 1.10
N GLU A 543 -31.39 20.12 1.99
CA GLU A 543 -30.50 21.23 1.62
C GLU A 543 -29.28 20.72 0.85
N VAL A 544 -28.76 19.54 1.21
CA VAL A 544 -27.65 18.89 0.50
C VAL A 544 -28.06 18.52 -0.93
N ILE A 545 -29.29 18.04 -1.15
CA ILE A 545 -29.78 17.71 -2.49
C ILE A 545 -29.83 18.96 -3.36
N SER A 546 -30.49 20.03 -2.89
CA SER A 546 -30.59 21.29 -3.63
C SER A 546 -29.22 21.90 -3.93
N PHE A 547 -28.27 21.78 -2.99
CA PHE A 547 -26.89 22.21 -3.19
C PHE A 547 -26.21 21.43 -4.33
N ILE A 548 -26.38 20.10 -4.37
CA ILE A 548 -25.79 19.23 -5.40
C ILE A 548 -26.42 19.47 -6.78
N GLU A 549 -27.75 19.66 -6.85
CA GLU A 549 -28.51 19.94 -8.08
C GLU A 549 -28.10 21.26 -8.73
N GLN A 550 -27.65 22.25 -7.95
CA GLN A 550 -27.06 23.50 -8.44
C GLN A 550 -25.65 23.32 -9.02
N GLY A 551 -25.14 22.09 -9.12
CA GLY A 551 -23.78 21.79 -9.58
C GLY A 551 -22.70 22.05 -8.52
N LYS A 552 -23.06 22.43 -7.29
CA LYS A 552 -22.09 22.74 -6.23
C LYS A 552 -21.59 21.46 -5.56
N ARG A 553 -20.36 21.49 -5.04
CA ARG A 553 -19.69 20.41 -4.31
C ARG A 553 -19.04 20.96 -3.05
N MET A 554 -18.64 20.08 -2.13
CA MET A 554 -17.92 20.49 -0.92
C MET A 554 -16.57 21.07 -1.31
N ASP A 555 -16.11 22.09 -0.59
CA ASP A 555 -14.82 22.73 -0.84
C ASP A 555 -13.65 21.78 -0.58
N CYS A 556 -12.50 22.07 -1.21
CA CYS A 556 -11.25 21.33 -0.97
C CYS A 556 -10.83 21.45 0.51
N PRO A 557 -10.61 20.33 1.23
CA PRO A 557 -10.06 20.39 2.59
C PRO A 557 -8.70 21.10 2.62
N GLN A 558 -8.39 21.74 3.75
CA GLN A 558 -7.09 22.35 3.98
C GLN A 558 -5.97 21.30 3.84
N GLU A 559 -4.87 21.64 3.16
CA GLU A 559 -3.71 20.75 2.92
C GLU A 559 -4.02 19.47 2.09
N CYS A 560 -5.23 19.36 1.52
CA CYS A 560 -5.56 18.30 0.57
C CYS A 560 -4.84 18.56 -0.77
N PRO A 561 -4.10 17.58 -1.31
CA PRO A 561 -3.51 17.70 -2.63
C PRO A 561 -4.56 17.89 -3.74
N ALA A 562 -4.20 18.64 -4.78
CA ALA A 562 -5.09 18.96 -5.88
C ALA A 562 -5.54 17.71 -6.64
N GLU A 563 -4.65 16.72 -6.80
CA GLU A 563 -4.94 15.44 -7.45
C GLU A 563 -6.00 14.64 -6.68
N MET A 564 -5.93 14.66 -5.34
CA MET A 564 -6.90 13.99 -4.47
C MET A 564 -8.25 14.69 -4.50
N TYR A 565 -8.27 16.01 -4.51
CA TYR A 565 -9.53 16.75 -4.66
C TYR A 565 -10.13 16.62 -6.07
N SER A 566 -9.30 16.53 -7.11
CA SER A 566 -9.75 16.19 -8.47
C SER A 566 -10.39 14.81 -8.52
N LEU A 567 -9.80 13.81 -7.86
CA LEU A 567 -10.40 12.48 -7.75
C LEU A 567 -11.73 12.52 -6.99
N MET A 568 -11.85 13.29 -5.90
CA MET A 568 -13.13 13.50 -5.21
C MET A 568 -14.19 14.10 -6.14
N GLN A 569 -13.83 15.11 -6.94
CA GLN A 569 -14.75 15.73 -7.90
C GLN A 569 -15.21 14.73 -8.97
N GLN A 570 -14.31 13.87 -9.48
CA GLN A 570 -14.68 12.79 -10.40
C GLN A 570 -15.63 11.77 -9.75
N CYS A 571 -15.44 11.47 -8.47
CA CYS A 571 -16.37 10.62 -7.71
C CYS A 571 -17.75 11.27 -7.57
N TRP A 572 -17.81 12.61 -7.52
CA TRP A 572 -19.06 13.38 -7.42
C TRP A 572 -19.63 13.83 -8.78
N THR A 573 -19.28 13.13 -9.86
CA THR A 573 -19.95 13.28 -11.16
C THR A 573 -21.43 12.94 -11.01
N TYR A 574 -22.30 13.89 -11.38
CA TYR A 574 -23.74 13.81 -11.15
C TYR A 574 -24.37 12.64 -11.93
N ARG A 575 -24.06 12.55 -13.22
CA ARG A 575 -24.49 11.42 -14.07
C ARG A 575 -23.66 10.18 -13.73
N TRP A 576 -24.27 9.25 -13.03
CA TRP A 576 -23.66 8.00 -12.59
C TRP A 576 -23.10 7.12 -13.73
N GLU A 577 -23.55 7.27 -14.99
CA GLU A 577 -22.95 6.59 -16.15
C GLU A 577 -21.55 7.14 -16.48
N GLU A 578 -21.35 8.44 -16.33
CA GLU A 578 -20.09 9.15 -16.60
C GLU A 578 -19.13 9.08 -15.40
N ARG A 579 -19.65 8.76 -14.21
CA ARG A 579 -18.86 8.56 -12.99
C ARG A 579 -17.91 7.36 -13.17
N PRO A 580 -16.62 7.41 -12.77
CA PRO A 580 -15.72 6.27 -12.86
C PRO A 580 -16.20 5.09 -12.01
N GLY A 581 -15.77 3.86 -12.35
CA GLY A 581 -15.87 2.68 -11.49
C GLY A 581 -14.66 2.56 -10.55
N PHE A 582 -14.70 1.61 -9.61
CA PHE A 582 -13.61 1.47 -8.63
C PHE A 582 -12.29 1.00 -9.24
N VAL A 583 -12.31 0.28 -10.36
CA VAL A 583 -11.09 -0.04 -11.12
C VAL A 583 -10.32 1.22 -11.51
N ALA A 584 -11.02 2.24 -12.03
CA ALA A 584 -10.39 3.50 -12.42
C ALA A 584 -9.98 4.34 -11.20
N VAL A 585 -10.83 4.39 -10.17
CA VAL A 585 -10.53 5.11 -8.91
C VAL A 585 -9.29 4.55 -8.22
N GLU A 586 -9.19 3.22 -8.09
CA GLU A 586 -8.03 2.54 -7.49
C GLU A 586 -6.75 2.78 -8.28
N ASN A 587 -6.81 2.75 -9.62
CA ASN A 587 -5.68 3.10 -10.48
C ASN A 587 -5.19 4.53 -10.25
N ILE A 588 -6.11 5.51 -10.21
CA ILE A 588 -5.74 6.93 -10.06
C ILE A 588 -5.09 7.18 -8.70
N ILE A 589 -5.71 6.72 -7.61
CA ILE A 589 -5.16 6.94 -6.27
C ILE A 589 -3.87 6.16 -6.05
N ARG A 590 -3.73 4.94 -6.62
CA ARG A 590 -2.50 4.15 -6.56
C ARG A 590 -1.33 4.87 -7.22
N SER A 591 -1.52 5.38 -8.44
CA SER A 591 -0.48 6.11 -9.16
C SER A 591 0.00 7.34 -8.37
N TYR A 592 -0.94 8.08 -7.77
CA TYR A 592 -0.60 9.21 -6.91
C TYR A 592 0.08 8.78 -5.60
N TYR A 593 -0.42 7.75 -4.94
CA TYR A 593 0.17 7.20 -3.73
C TYR A 593 1.63 6.81 -3.95
N TYR A 594 1.93 6.13 -5.06
CA TYR A 594 3.27 5.68 -5.38
C TYR A 594 4.22 6.87 -5.64
N SER A 595 3.75 7.92 -6.32
CA SER A 595 4.59 9.10 -6.61
C SER A 595 5.00 9.85 -5.35
N ILE A 596 4.14 9.91 -4.33
CA ILE A 596 4.45 10.58 -3.07
C ILE A 596 5.17 9.67 -2.07
N ALA A 597 4.89 8.36 -2.07
CA ALA A 597 5.49 7.40 -1.13
C ALA A 597 6.93 7.04 -1.48
N ALA A 598 7.32 7.22 -2.75
CA ALA A 598 8.69 7.07 -3.23
C ALA A 598 9.64 8.16 -2.69
N LYS A 599 9.11 9.31 -2.26
CA LYS A 599 9.88 10.41 -1.70
C LYS A 599 10.37 10.05 -0.27
N PRO A 600 11.54 10.57 0.17
CA PRO A 600 11.97 10.40 1.56
C PRO A 600 10.93 10.99 2.52
N GLU A 601 10.64 10.27 3.61
CA GLU A 601 9.70 10.73 4.63
C GLU A 601 10.32 11.92 5.38
N ASN A 602 9.93 13.13 5.00
CA ASN A 602 10.09 14.26 5.90
C ASN A 602 9.12 14.03 7.07
N GLY A 603 9.60 14.20 8.31
CA GLY A 603 8.73 14.15 9.49
C GLY A 603 7.56 15.14 9.37
N PRO A 604 6.62 15.15 10.35
CA PRO A 604 5.50 16.08 10.32
C PRO A 604 6.01 17.47 10.01
N ASP A 605 5.46 18.07 8.96
CA ASP A 605 5.87 19.33 8.37
C ASP A 605 5.74 20.41 9.45
N THR A 606 6.79 20.63 10.23
CA THR A 606 6.90 21.79 11.09
C THR A 606 7.11 22.96 10.16
N GLY A 607 6.01 23.40 9.55
CA GLY A 607 5.99 24.50 8.62
C GLY A 607 6.80 25.65 9.21
N ASP A 608 7.62 26.23 8.35
CA ASP A 608 8.51 27.34 8.57
C ASP A 608 7.77 28.54 9.21
N LYS A 609 7.46 28.45 10.52
CA LYS A 609 6.89 29.51 11.35
C LYS A 609 7.99 30.41 11.92
N ALA A 610 9.11 30.52 11.23
CA ALA A 610 10.26 31.31 11.63
C ALA A 610 10.58 32.44 10.63
N LYS A 611 9.58 33.05 9.97
CA LYS A 611 9.74 34.34 9.28
C LYS A 611 8.49 35.22 9.37
N ALA A 612 8.10 35.59 10.58
CA ALA A 612 7.24 36.75 10.83
C ALA A 612 7.37 37.23 12.28
N ALA A 613 8.58 37.55 12.72
CA ALA A 613 8.80 38.39 13.89
C ALA A 613 10.21 38.93 13.83
N LEU A 614 10.34 40.22 13.47
CA LEU A 614 11.29 41.20 13.99
C LEU A 614 10.83 42.57 13.44
N PRO A 615 11.07 43.64 14.20
CA PRO A 615 10.07 44.66 14.57
C PRO A 615 9.61 45.60 13.45
#